data_AF-A0A427FKW1-F1
#
_entry.id   AF-A0A427FKW1-F1
#
_cell.length_a   1.000
_cell.length_b   1.000
_cell.length_c   1.000
_cell.angle_alpha   90.00
_cell.angle_beta   90.00
_cell.angle_gamma   90.00
#
_symmetry.space_group_name_H-M   'P 1'
#
loop_
_entity.id
_entity.type
_entity.pdbx_description
1 polymer ?
#
loop_
_entity_poly.entity_id
_entity_poly.type
_entity_poly.pdbx_seq_one_letter_code
_entity_poly.pdbx_strand_id
1 'polypeptide(L)' 'MAKMETIDWNEISRRGLLVRINREIMHPLGLAVCRDPETGMSAGAIVSDDGAWVYPDDVIAQPCARGQK' A
#
# COMPACT_ATOMS: atom_id res chain seq x y z
N MET A 1 0.94 17.58 28.30
CA MET A 1 1.46 17.03 27.02
C MET A 1 0.34 16.26 26.36
N ALA A 2 0.07 16.46 25.07
CA ALA A 2 -0.93 15.65 24.37
C ALA A 2 -0.47 14.19 24.33
N LYS A 3 -1.37 13.25 24.61
CA LYS A 3 -1.09 11.81 24.51
C LYS A 3 -0.92 11.45 23.04
N MET A 4 0.23 10.88 22.68
CA MET A 4 0.44 10.36 21.33
C MET A 4 -0.29 9.03 21.17
N GLU A 5 -1.02 8.89 20.08
CA GLU A 5 -1.66 7.65 19.67
C GLU A 5 -0.73 6.91 18.71
N THR A 6 -0.53 5.61 18.98
CA THR A 6 0.23 4.71 18.09
C THR A 6 -0.75 3.80 17.38
N ILE A 7 -0.60 3.66 16.07
CA ILE A 7 -1.32 2.70 15.24
C ILE A 7 -0.33 1.69 14.65
N ASP A 8 -0.80 0.46 14.41
CA ASP A 8 0.03 -0.63 13.92
C ASP A 8 0.18 -0.62 12.39
N TRP A 9 1.00 -1.56 11.90
CA TRP A 9 1.25 -1.75 10.47
C TRP A 9 0.01 -2.13 9.66
N ASN A 10 -0.98 -2.81 10.27
CA ASN A 10 -2.21 -3.21 9.59
C ASN A 10 -3.11 -2.00 9.39
N GLU A 11 -3.24 -1.16 10.41
CA GLU A 11 -4.03 0.06 10.34
C GLU A 11 -3.48 1.04 9.31
N ILE A 12 -2.16 1.28 9.27
CA ILE A 12 -1.57 2.12 8.22
C ILE A 12 -1.65 1.47 6.83
N SER A 13 -1.63 0.14 6.74
CA SER A 13 -1.85 -0.57 5.48
C SER A 13 -3.28 -0.37 4.96
N ARG A 14 -4.30 -0.49 5.84
CA ARG A 14 -5.71 -0.21 5.51
C ARG A 14 -5.93 1.23 5.05
N ARG A 15 -5.18 2.17 5.62
CA ARG A 15 -5.18 3.59 5.20
C ARG A 15 -4.49 3.84 3.84
N GLY A 16 -3.99 2.80 3.18
CA GLY A 16 -3.40 2.88 1.83
C GLY A 16 -1.89 3.07 1.79
N LEU A 17 -1.17 2.89 2.91
CA LEU A 17 0.29 3.04 2.94
C LEU A 17 0.97 2.13 1.92
N LEU A 18 0.56 0.86 1.85
CA LEU A 18 1.19 -0.12 0.96
C LEU A 18 1.02 0.25 -0.51
N VAL A 19 -0.17 0.70 -0.90
CA VAL A 19 -0.47 1.19 -2.26
C VAL A 19 0.46 2.35 -2.61
N ARG A 20 0.68 3.26 -1.65
CA ARG A 20 1.54 4.43 -1.86
C ARG A 20 3.01 4.07 -1.95
N ILE A 21 3.51 3.18 -1.09
CA ILE A 21 4.87 2.64 -1.18
C ILE A 21 5.09 1.97 -2.54
N ASN A 22 4.14 1.13 -2.97
CA ASN A 22 4.25 0.45 -4.25
C ASN A 22 4.27 1.46 -5.40
N ARG A 23 3.33 2.40 -5.44
CA ARG A 23 3.26 3.41 -6.50
C ARG A 23 4.49 4.32 -6.57
N GLU A 24 4.94 4.84 -5.44
CA GLU A 24 5.92 5.93 -5.40
C GLU A 24 7.36 5.44 -5.31
N ILE A 25 7.60 4.23 -4.78
CA ILE A 25 8.95 3.72 -4.52
C ILE A 25 9.20 2.42 -5.28
N MET A 26 8.33 1.42 -5.12
CA MET A 26 8.65 0.06 -5.59
C MET A 26 8.47 -0.09 -7.10
N HIS A 27 7.35 0.38 -7.65
CA HIS A 27 7.07 0.20 -9.06
C HIS A 27 8.05 0.92 -9.99
N PRO A 28 8.58 2.13 -9.66
CA PRO A 28 9.70 2.71 -10.41
C PRO A 28 10.94 1.83 -10.47
N LEU A 29 11.12 0.93 -9.50
CA LEU A 29 12.22 -0.04 -9.44
C LEU A 29 11.85 -1.39 -10.09
N GLY A 30 10.63 -1.54 -10.62
CA GLY A 30 10.11 -2.80 -11.12
C GLY A 30 9.77 -3.82 -10.03
N LEU A 31 9.46 -3.35 -8.82
CA LEU A 31 9.12 -4.18 -7.67
C LEU A 31 7.70 -3.88 -7.18
N ALA A 32 7.02 -4.85 -6.57
CA ALA A 32 5.75 -4.64 -5.88
C ALA A 32 5.66 -5.47 -4.60
N VAL A 33 5.62 -4.81 -3.44
CA VAL A 33 5.49 -5.50 -2.15
C VAL A 33 4.05 -5.97 -1.94
N CYS A 34 3.92 -7.24 -1.57
CA CYS A 34 2.64 -7.86 -1.28
C CYS A 34 2.49 -8.07 0.22
N ARG A 35 1.44 -7.50 0.82
CA ARG A 35 1.08 -7.70 2.21
C ARG A 35 -0.44 -7.71 2.35
N ASP A 36 -0.95 -8.68 3.09
CA ASP A 36 -2.35 -8.74 3.48
C ASP A 36 -2.59 -7.76 4.64
N PRO A 37 -3.45 -6.72 4.48
CA PRO A 37 -3.72 -5.75 5.53
C PRO A 37 -4.51 -6.34 6.72
N GLU A 38 -5.20 -7.47 6.55
CA GLU A 38 -5.98 -8.12 7.60
C GLU A 38 -5.11 -9.04 8.47
N THR A 39 -4.29 -9.88 7.84
CA THR A 39 -3.46 -10.86 8.55
C THR A 39 -2.04 -10.36 8.83
N GLY A 40 -1.59 -9.34 8.09
CA GLY A 40 -0.22 -8.83 8.15
C GLY A 40 0.82 -9.70 7.45
N MET A 41 0.42 -10.84 6.88
CA MET A 41 1.31 -11.75 6.15
C MET A 41 1.81 -11.10 4.86
N SER A 42 3.07 -11.38 4.52
CA SER A 42 3.69 -10.90 3.28
C SER A 42 4.34 -12.05 2.54
N ALA A 43 4.04 -12.15 1.25
CA ALA A 43 4.71 -13.09 0.34
C ALA A 43 6.06 -12.54 -0.17
N GLY A 44 6.50 -11.38 0.30
CA GLY A 44 7.65 -10.65 -0.23
C GLY A 44 7.26 -9.66 -1.32
N ALA A 45 8.15 -9.47 -2.30
CA ALA A 45 7.94 -8.58 -3.44
C ALA A 45 7.90 -9.35 -4.76
N ILE A 46 6.99 -8.95 -5.63
CA ILE A 46 6.96 -9.38 -7.03
C ILE A 46 7.99 -8.55 -7.79
N VAL A 47 8.70 -9.20 -8.72
CA VAL A 47 9.66 -8.56 -9.62
C VAL A 47 9.05 -8.55 -11.01
N SER A 48 9.08 -7.39 -11.66
CA SER A 48 8.62 -7.21 -13.03
C SER A 48 9.71 -7.62 -14.02
N ASP A 49 9.35 -8.40 -15.04
CA ASP A 49 10.26 -8.79 -16.12
C ASP A 49 10.59 -7.61 -17.06
N ASP A 50 9.68 -6.65 -17.17
CA ASP A 50 9.77 -5.49 -18.06
C ASP A 50 10.28 -4.21 -17.34
N GLY A 51 10.65 -4.34 -16.05
CA GLY A 51 11.11 -3.22 -15.24
C GLY A 51 9.95 -2.39 -14.68
N ALA A 52 10.01 -1.07 -14.82
CA ALA A 52 9.12 -0.15 -14.11
C ALA A 52 7.63 -0.39 -14.41
N TRP A 53 6.77 -0.18 -13.41
CA TRP A 53 5.32 -0.40 -13.51
C TRP A 53 4.50 0.79 -12.99
N VAL A 54 3.22 0.88 -13.38
CA VAL A 54 2.29 1.93 -12.92
C VAL A 54 0.90 1.33 -12.72
N TYR A 55 0.24 1.67 -11.60
CA TYR A 55 -1.16 1.28 -11.38
C TYR A 55 -2.04 1.85 -12.48
N PRO A 56 -2.99 1.08 -13.03
CA PRO A 56 -3.99 1.64 -13.92
C PRO A 56 -4.91 2.63 -13.16
N ASP A 57 -5.44 3.62 -13.88
CA ASP A 57 -6.13 4.78 -13.30
C ASP A 57 -7.37 4.41 -12.48
N ASP A 58 -8.02 3.29 -12.79
CA ASP A 58 -9.17 2.74 -12.09
C ASP A 58 -8.84 2.27 -10.67
N VAL A 59 -7.60 1.82 -10.42
CA VAL A 59 -7.11 1.47 -9.09
C VAL A 59 -6.83 2.72 -8.25
N ILE A 60 -6.41 3.80 -8.88
CA ILE A 60 -6.14 5.09 -8.22
C ILE A 60 -7.46 5.80 -7.85
N ALA A 61 -8.50 5.60 -8.66
CA ALA A 61 -9.81 6.24 -8.50
C ALA A 61 -10.65 5.67 -7.34
N GLN A 62 -10.23 4.56 -6.71
CA GLN A 62 -10.92 4.04 -5.54
C GLN A 62 -10.29 4.59 -4.26
N PRO A 63 -10.84 5.65 -3.64
CA PRO A 63 -10.46 5.98 -2.28
C PRO A 63 -10.85 4.79 -1.39
N CYS A 64 -9.90 4.25 -0.63
CA CYS A 64 -10.22 3.41 0.53
C CYS A 64 -11.38 4.09 1.26
N ALA A 65 -12.55 3.46 1.30
CA ALA A 65 -13.82 4.08 1.63
C ALA A 65 -13.64 5.06 2.78
N ARG A 66 -13.66 6.36 2.45
CA ARG A 66 -13.71 7.44 3.42
C ARG A 66 -15.00 7.15 4.19
N GLY A 67 -14.87 6.71 5.44
CA GLY A 67 -16.01 6.37 6.28
C GLY A 67 -17.03 7.50 6.22
N GLN A 68 -18.09 7.29 5.45
CA GLN A 68 -19.27 8.12 5.50
C GLN A 68 -20.02 7.67 6.75
N LYS A 69 -19.82 8.38 7.85
CA LYS A 69 -20.82 8.72 8.85
C LYS A 69 -20.32 9.92 9.65
#